data_AF-A0A060YY33-F1
#
_entry.id   AF-A0A060YY33-F1
#
_cell.length_a   1.000
_cell.length_b   1.000
_cell.length_c   1.000
_cell.angle_alpha   90.00
_cell.angle_beta   90.00
_cell.angle_gamma   90.00
#
_symmetry.space_group_name_H-M   'P 1'
#
loop_
_entity.id
_entity.type
_entity.pdbx_description
1 polymer ?
#
loop_
_entity_poly.entity_id
_entity_poly.type
_entity_poly.pdbx_seq_one_letter_code
_entity_poly.pdbx_strand_id
1 'polypeptide(L)' 'MEYLASQKCIHRDLAARNVLVTEENVMKIADFGLARDVHNIDYYKKTTNVSNNIPHPPSRQ' A
#
# COMPACT_ATOMS: atom_id res chain seq x y z
N MET A 1 0.36 8.76 12.67
CA MET A 1 -0.34 8.01 11.59
C MET A 1 -1.16 8.91 10.67
N GLU A 2 -1.61 10.07 11.12
CA GLU A 2 -2.40 11.01 10.29
C GLU A 2 -1.75 11.33 8.94
N TYR A 3 -0.44 11.58 8.92
CA TYR A 3 0.30 11.81 7.67
C TYR A 3 0.25 10.62 6.70
N LEU A 4 0.47 9.39 7.19
CA LEU A 4 0.39 8.20 6.36
C LEU A 4 -1.03 7.97 5.82
N ALA A 5 -2.05 8.25 6.64
CA ALA A 5 -3.44 8.17 6.23
C ALA A 5 -3.81 9.21 5.17
N SER A 6 -3.32 10.46 5.30
CA SER A 6 -3.56 11.51 4.30
C SER A 6 -2.83 11.24 2.99
N GLN A 7 -1.67 10.57 3.05
CA GLN A 7 -0.95 10.06 1.88
C GLN A 7 -1.53 8.74 1.35
N LYS A 8 -2.64 8.23 1.93
CA LYS A 8 -3.26 6.96 1.53
C LYS A 8 -2.28 5.78 1.54
N CYS A 9 -1.28 5.84 2.42
CA CYS A 9 -0.25 4.82 2.58
C CYS A 9 -0.55 3.95 3.80
N ILE A 10 -0.69 2.64 3.58
CA ILE A 10 -0.91 1.67 4.66
C ILE A 10 0.40 0.95 4.94
N HIS A 11 0.95 1.14 6.16
CA HIS A 11 2.22 0.54 6.56
C HIS A 11 2.17 -1.00 6.76
N ARG A 12 1.02 -1.52 7.21
CA ARG A 12 0.72 -2.95 7.49
C ARG A 12 1.55 -3.64 8.57
N ASP A 13 2.73 -3.13 8.90
CA ASP A 13 3.55 -3.63 10.00
C ASP A 13 4.10 -2.47 10.85
N LEU A 14 3.20 -1.67 11.44
CA LEU A 14 3.63 -0.62 12.36
C LEU A 14 3.88 -1.24 13.74
N ALA A 15 5.14 -1.28 14.16
CA ALA A 15 5.58 -1.75 15.46
C ALA A 15 6.72 -0.88 15.99
N ALA A 16 6.99 -0.90 17.29
CA ALA A 16 8.05 -0.10 17.90
C ALA A 16 9.44 -0.36 17.29
N ARG A 17 9.71 -1.59 16.85
CA ARG A 17 10.93 -1.97 16.11
C ARG A 17 11.09 -1.21 14.78
N ASN A 18 9.99 -0.78 14.18
CA ASN A 18 9.91 -0.07 12.90
C ASN A 18 9.80 1.46 13.12
N VAL A 19 10.04 1.94 14.35
CA VAL A 19 10.10 3.35 14.69
C VAL A 19 11.52 3.68 15.13
N LEU A 20 12.18 4.54 14.37
CA LEU A 20 13.52 5.04 14.66
C LEU A 20 13.41 6.29 15.54
N VAL A 21 14.34 6.45 16.48
CA VAL A 21 14.44 7.63 17.33
C VAL A 21 15.75 8.34 17.00
N THR A 22 15.68 9.63 16.69
CA THR A 22 16.88 10.46 16.45
C THR A 22 17.44 11.00 17.76
N GLU A 23 18.64 11.57 17.72
CA GLU A 23 19.29 12.23 18.87
C GLU A 23 18.46 13.37 19.47
N GLU A 24 17.62 14.01 18.65
CA GLU A 24 16.69 15.07 19.05
C GLU A 24 15.37 14.55 19.64
N ASN A 25 15.29 13.25 19.96
CA ASN A 25 14.07 12.56 20.39
C ASN A 25 12.91 12.64 19.38
N VAL A 26 13.21 12.79 18.09
CA VAL A 26 12.21 12.77 17.02
C VAL A 26 12.00 11.33 16.55
N MET A 27 10.74 10.90 16.51
CA MET A 27 10.36 9.57 16.04
C MET A 27 10.10 9.58 14.53
N LYS A 28 10.70 8.64 13.80
CA LYS A 28 10.50 8.43 12.36
C LYS A 28 10.05 7.00 12.09
N ILE A 29 9.02 6.84 11.27
CA ILE A 29 8.54 5.52 10.85
C ILE A 29 9.45 4.98 9.75
N ALA A 30 9.84 3.72 9.86
CA ALA A 30 10.73 3.01 8.95
C ALA A 30 10.18 1.61 8.63
N ASP A 31 10.86 0.89 7.73
CA ASP A 31 10.46 -0.44 7.23
C ASP A 31 9.12 -0.47 6.48
N PHE A 32 9.10 0.20 5.33
CA PHE A 32 7.98 0.20 4.40
C PHE A 32 7.98 -1.01 3.45
N GLY A 33 8.74 -2.09 3.76
CA GLY A 33 8.86 -3.26 2.88
C GLY A 33 7.53 -3.98 2.62
N LEU A 34 6.55 -3.80 3.50
CA LEU A 34 5.18 -4.30 3.37
C LEU A 34 4.14 -3.19 3.11
N ALA A 35 4.58 -1.95 2.99
CA ALA A 35 3.68 -0.82 2.80
C ALA A 35 3.03 -0.87 1.42
N ARG A 36 1.76 -0.47 1.36
CA ARG A 36 1.00 -0.41 0.10
C ARG A 36 0.27 0.93 0.01
N ASP A 37 0.39 1.56 -1.15
CA ASP A 37 -0.42 2.72 -1.51
C ASP A 37 -1.84 2.25 -1.87
N VAL A 38 -2.85 2.89 -1.31
CA VAL A 38 -4.26 2.61 -1.60
C VAL A 38 -4.64 3.04 -3.02
N HIS A 39 -3.87 3.92 -3.66
CA HIS A 39 -4.02 4.19 -5.10
C HIS A 39 -3.48 3.07 -5.99
N ASN A 40 -2.52 2.30 -5.49
CA ASN A 40 -2.02 1.08 -6.11
C ASN A 40 -2.70 -0.15 -5.47
N ILE A 41 -4.04 -0.11 -5.36
CA ILE A 41 -4.82 -1.34 -5.51
C ILE A 41 -4.59 -1.76 -6.95
N ASP A 42 -3.40 -2.34 -7.20
CA ASP A 42 -3.13 -3.16 -8.35
C ASP A 42 -4.30 -4.12 -8.41
N TYR A 43 -5.20 -3.85 -9.35
CA TYR A 43 -6.20 -4.77 -9.81
C TYR A 43 -5.44 -6.08 -9.93
N TYR A 44 -5.68 -7.03 -9.03
CA TYR A 44 -4.80 -8.18 -8.85
C TYR A 44 -4.90 -9.02 -10.12
N LYS A 45 -4.10 -8.67 -11.14
CA LYS A 45 -4.01 -9.35 -12.41
C LYS A 45 -3.20 -10.58 -12.11
N LYS A 46 -3.89 -11.62 -11.68
CA LYS A 46 -3.37 -12.97 -11.71
C LYS A 46 -3.16 -13.29 -13.20
N THR A 47 -1.98 -12.99 -13.74
CA THR A 47 -1.55 -13.51 -15.05
C THR A 47 -1.21 -14.98 -14.86
N THR A 48 -2.23 -15.78 -14.54
CA THR A 48 -2.21 -17.17 -14.97
C THR A 48 -2.24 -17.12 -16.48
N ASN A 49 -1.22 -17.68 -17.15
CA ASN A 49 -1.27 -18.01 -18.56
C ASN A 49 -2.45 -18.97 -18.78
N VAL A 50 -3.64 -18.41 -18.93
CA VAL A 50 -4.82 -19.13 -19.42
C VAL A 50 -5.36 -18.24 -20.50
N SER A 51 -5.12 -18.65 -21.74
CA SER A 51 -5.93 -18.22 -22.86
C SER A 51 -7.40 -18.27 -22.44
N ASN A 52 -8.07 -17.12 -22.45
CA ASN A 52 -9.44 -16.90 -22.91
C ASN A 52 -10.21 -15.86 -22.06
N ASN A 53 -10.76 -14.88 -22.80
CA ASN A 53 -11.89 -14.00 -22.50
C ASN A 53 -11.75 -12.93 -21.42
N ILE A 54 -11.49 -11.71 -21.90
CA ILE A 54 -11.68 -10.43 -21.21
C ILE A 54 -13.18 -10.20 -20.97
N PRO A 55 -13.65 -9.93 -19.74
CA PRO A 55 -14.97 -9.35 -19.53
C PRO A 55 -14.91 -7.83 -19.78
N HIS A 56 -15.78 -7.35 -20.66
CA HIS A 56 -15.98 -5.93 -20.97
C HIS A 56 -16.51 -5.17 -19.72
N PRO A 57 -16.08 -3.93 -19.45
CA PRO A 57 -16.72 -3.11 -18.42
C PRO A 57 -18.15 -2.72 -18.85
N PRO A 58 -19.10 -2.55 -17.91
CA PRO A 58 -20.47 -2.21 -18.24
C PRO A 58 -20.55 -0.77 -18.76
N SER A 59 -21.21 -0.60 -19.89
CA SER A 59 -21.59 0.71 -20.44
C SER A 59 -22.43 1.46 -19.41
N ARG A 60 -21.96 2.61 -18.93
CA ARG A 60 -22.80 3.56 -18.19
C ARG A 60 -23.92 4.02 -19.12
N GLN A 61 -25.17 3.72 -18.75
CA GLN A 61 -26.30 4.57 -19.11
C GLN A 61 -26.25 5.84 -18.27
#